data_AF-E2AY19-F1
#
_entry.id   AF-E2AY19-F1
#
_cell.length_a   1.000
_cell.length_b   1.000
_cell.length_c   1.000
_cell.angle_alpha   90.00
_cell.angle_beta   90.00
_cell.angle_gamma   90.00
#
_symmetry.space_group_name_H-M   'P 1'
#
loop_
_entity.id
_entity.type
_entity.pdbx_description
1 polymer ?
#
loop_
_entity_poly.entity_id
_entity_poly.type
_entity_poly.pdbx_seq_one_letter_code
_entity_poly.pdbx_strand_id
1 'polypeptide(L)'
;INISNKNIPDRVSELLSLGDNFGLPVLQSYAKDRVSVALETLKNFEINYSRIPDTAAAMTRNSVANSLHRFLCEKRHVNFIDRYVLGGLSLCKQFLRNNDDLFVTRADK
;
A
#
# COMPACT_ATOMS: atom_id res chain seq x y z
N ILE A 1 21.28 1.13 13.19
CA ILE A 1 21.39 0.51 14.53
C ILE A 1 20.01 0.60 15.15
N ASN A 2 19.38 -0.52 15.48
CA ASN A 2 18.08 -0.49 16.17
C ASN A 2 18.29 0.14 17.55
N ILE A 3 17.77 1.36 17.72
CA ILE A 3 17.88 2.14 18.97
C ILE A 3 16.82 1.72 19.99
N SER A 4 15.89 0.84 19.60
CA SER A 4 14.93 0.24 20.51
C SER A 4 15.49 -1.04 21.14
N ASN A 5 15.16 -1.28 22.40
CA ASN A 5 15.42 -2.56 23.08
C ASN A 5 14.45 -3.67 22.63
N LYS A 6 13.80 -3.51 21.48
CA LYS A 6 12.78 -4.45 20.99
C LYS A 6 13.41 -5.47 20.06
N ASN A 7 13.03 -6.73 20.27
CA ASN A 7 13.41 -7.81 19.36
C ASN A 7 12.59 -7.68 18.07
N ILE A 8 13.23 -7.19 17.00
CA ILE A 8 12.60 -7.06 15.69
C ILE A 8 12.75 -8.42 14.98
N PRO A 9 11.66 -9.06 14.53
CA PRO A 9 11.75 -10.31 13.78
C PRO A 9 12.57 -10.13 12.49
N ASP A 10 13.39 -11.13 12.13
CA ASP A 10 14.28 -11.07 10.95
C ASP A 10 13.54 -10.64 9.68
N ARG A 11 12.37 -11.23 9.44
CA ARG A 11 11.52 -10.89 8.28
C ARG A 11 11.06 -9.43 8.25
N VAL A 12 10.84 -8.82 9.42
CA VAL A 12 10.48 -7.40 9.54
C VAL A 12 11.73 -6.55 9.29
N SER A 13 12.88 -6.94 9.85
CA SER A 13 14.15 -6.26 9.62
C SER A 13 14.52 -6.26 8.14
N GLU A 14 14.50 -7.41 7.47
CA GLU A 14 14.77 -7.58 6.04
C GLU A 14 13.89 -6.67 5.18
N LEU A 15 12.57 -6.61 5.47
CA LEU A 15 11.62 -5.78 4.74
C LEU A 15 11.84 -4.28 4.96
N LEU A 16 12.19 -3.86 6.18
CA LEU A 16 12.49 -2.47 6.48
C LEU A 16 13.82 -2.03 5.83
N SER A 17 14.78 -2.96 5.74
CA SER A 17 16.06 -2.75 5.07
C SER A 17 15.98 -2.73 3.53
N LEU A 18 14.81 -2.97 2.92
CA LEU A 18 14.65 -2.86 1.46
C LEU A 18 14.80 -1.43 0.93
N GLY A 19 14.74 -0.42 1.79
CA GLY A 19 15.13 0.95 1.46
C GLY A 19 14.35 1.62 0.33
N ASP A 20 14.98 2.59 -0.34
CA ASP A 20 14.63 3.16 -1.66
C ASP A 20 13.13 3.32 -2.01
N ASN A 21 12.44 4.26 -1.34
CA ASN A 21 10.99 4.51 -1.52
C ASN A 21 10.07 3.30 -1.32
N PHE A 22 10.56 2.17 -0.79
CA PHE A 22 9.74 1.03 -0.43
C PHE A 22 8.69 1.49 0.58
N GLY A 23 7.45 1.57 0.09
CA GLY A 23 6.27 1.93 0.86
C GLY A 23 5.51 0.65 1.16
N LEU A 24 5.19 0.41 2.43
CA LEU A 24 4.39 -0.75 2.80
C LEU A 24 3.04 -0.66 2.06
N PRO A 25 2.73 -1.59 1.14
CA PRO A 25 1.58 -1.46 0.29
C PRO A 25 0.30 -1.51 1.11
N VAL A 26 -0.77 -0.99 0.52
CA VAL A 26 -2.10 -0.96 1.13
C VAL A 26 -2.51 -2.38 1.47
N LEU A 27 -2.80 -2.63 2.75
CA LEU A 27 -3.24 -3.94 3.18
C LEU A 27 -4.72 -4.09 2.83
N GLN A 28 -4.98 -4.93 1.84
CA GLN A 28 -6.31 -5.27 1.35
C GLN A 28 -7.23 -5.85 2.44
N SER A 29 -6.68 -6.40 3.52
CA SER A 29 -7.45 -6.91 4.66
C SER A 29 -8.13 -5.80 5.48
N TYR A 30 -7.68 -4.55 5.39
CA TYR A 30 -8.25 -3.45 6.15
C TYR A 30 -9.20 -2.61 5.28
N ALA A 31 -10.49 -2.74 5.53
CA ALA A 31 -11.53 -2.05 4.77
C ALA A 31 -11.33 -0.52 4.73
N LYS A 32 -10.92 0.09 5.84
CA LYS A 32 -10.68 1.55 5.92
C LYS A 32 -9.57 2.01 4.98
N ASP A 33 -8.46 1.28 4.93
CA ASP A 33 -7.32 1.61 4.07
C ASP A 33 -7.72 1.48 2.58
N ARG A 34 -8.49 0.44 2.24
CA ARG A 34 -9.03 0.27 0.87
C ARG A 34 -9.93 1.44 0.45
N VAL A 35 -10.87 1.82 1.30
CA VAL A 35 -11.81 2.93 1.01
C VAL A 35 -11.05 4.25 0.89
N SER A 36 -10.07 4.49 1.77
CA SER A 36 -9.24 5.71 1.73
C SER A 36 -8.52 5.85 0.39
N VAL A 37 -7.89 4.78 -0.08
CA VAL A 37 -7.14 4.77 -1.35
C VAL A 37 -8.07 4.94 -2.55
N ALA A 38 -9.23 4.30 -2.53
CA ALA A 38 -10.23 4.48 -3.58
C ALA A 38 -10.73 5.93 -3.65
N LEU A 39 -11.04 6.54 -2.51
CA LEU A 39 -11.47 7.94 -2.42
C LEU A 39 -10.38 8.90 -2.88
N GLU A 40 -9.12 8.69 -2.46
CA GLU A 40 -7.99 9.52 -2.88
C GLU A 40 -7.74 9.42 -4.39
N THR A 41 -7.86 8.22 -4.95
CA THR A 41 -7.76 8.01 -6.40
C THR A 41 -8.86 8.77 -7.16
N LEU A 42 -10.11 8.71 -6.67
CA LEU A 42 -11.23 9.43 -7.28
C LEU A 42 -11.03 10.95 -7.20
N LYS A 43 -10.65 11.48 -6.03
CA LYS A 43 -10.34 12.91 -5.87
C LYS A 43 -9.22 13.36 -6.81
N ASN A 44 -8.16 12.57 -6.91
CA ASN A 44 -7.06 12.87 -7.82
C ASN A 44 -7.51 12.87 -9.29
N PHE A 45 -8.37 11.92 -9.67
CA PHE A 45 -8.96 11.91 -11.01
C PHE A 45 -9.83 13.15 -11.26
N GLU A 46 -10.71 13.51 -10.32
CA GLU A 46 -11.59 14.69 -10.42
C GLU A 46 -10.78 15.99 -10.55
N ILE A 47 -9.78 16.20 -9.71
CA ILE A 47 -8.92 17.39 -9.72
C ILE A 47 -8.16 17.52 -11.05
N ASN A 48 -7.75 16.40 -11.64
CA ASN A 48 -6.98 16.38 -12.88
C ASN A 48 -7.85 16.16 -14.13
N TYR A 49 -9.17 16.02 -13.99
CA TYR A 49 -10.06 15.69 -15.10
C TYR A 49 -9.94 16.70 -16.24
N SER A 50 -9.91 17.99 -15.91
CA SER A 50 -9.76 19.09 -16.88
C SER A 50 -8.41 19.11 -17.60
N ARG A 51 -7.41 18.39 -17.10
CA ARG A 51 -6.08 18.25 -17.72
C ARG A 51 -6.03 17.06 -18.69
N ILE A 52 -7.05 16.22 -18.70
CA ILE A 52 -7.15 15.09 -19.61
C ILE A 52 -7.85 15.57 -20.88
N PRO A 53 -7.29 15.35 -22.08
CA PRO A 53 -7.97 15.67 -23.32
C PRO A 53 -9.36 15.01 -23.38
N ASP A 54 -10.38 15.73 -23.85
CA ASP A 54 -11.77 15.22 -23.89
C ASP A 54 -11.89 13.89 -24.66
N THR A 55 -11.06 13.73 -25.69
CA THR A 55 -10.95 12.49 -26.49
C THR A 55 -10.46 11.29 -25.67
N ALA A 56 -9.72 11.51 -24.60
CA ALA A 56 -9.19 10.50 -23.70
C ALA A 56 -9.95 10.41 -22.36
N ALA A 57 -10.67 11.46 -21.95
CA ALA A 57 -11.33 11.57 -20.66
C ALA A 57 -12.27 10.38 -20.35
N ALA A 58 -13.12 10.01 -21.31
CA ALA A 58 -14.04 8.88 -21.14
C ALA A 58 -13.31 7.53 -21.01
N MET A 59 -12.25 7.31 -21.81
CA MET A 59 -11.43 6.10 -21.73
C MET A 59 -10.69 6.02 -20.40
N THR A 60 -10.08 7.11 -19.96
CA THR A 60 -9.37 7.17 -18.68
C THR A 60 -10.33 6.93 -17.52
N ARG A 61 -11.50 7.57 -17.51
CA ARG A 61 -12.54 7.34 -16.50
C ARG A 61 -12.91 5.86 -16.40
N ASN A 62 -13.18 5.23 -17.55
CA ASN A 62 -13.56 3.81 -17.59
C ASN A 62 -12.42 2.91 -17.11
N SER A 63 -11.18 3.21 -17.48
CA SER A 63 -9.99 2.48 -17.02
C SER A 63 -9.78 2.59 -15.50
N VAL A 64 -9.90 3.80 -14.95
CA VAL A 64 -9.81 4.06 -13.51
C VAL A 64 -10.94 3.35 -12.76
N ALA A 65 -12.19 3.45 -13.23
CA ALA A 65 -13.33 2.77 -12.63
C ALA A 65 -13.16 1.24 -12.60
N ASN A 66 -12.71 0.65 -13.71
CA ASN A 66 -12.43 -0.79 -13.79
C ASN A 66 -11.29 -1.22 -12.85
N SER A 67 -10.24 -0.39 -12.75
CA SER A 67 -9.12 -0.65 -11.86
C SER A 67 -9.53 -0.58 -10.39
N LEU A 68 -10.32 0.42 -10.01
CA LEU A 68 -10.89 0.56 -8.67
C LEU A 68 -11.84 -0.58 -8.34
N HIS A 69 -12.70 -0.99 -9.26
CA HIS A 69 -13.59 -2.13 -9.07
C HIS A 69 -12.78 -3.40 -8.77
N ARG A 70 -11.78 -3.71 -9.60
CA ARG A 70 -10.88 -4.87 -9.38
C ARG A 70 -10.07 -4.77 -8.10
N PHE A 71 -9.69 -3.56 -7.69
CA PHE A 71 -8.98 -3.31 -6.45
C PHE A 71 -9.86 -3.55 -5.21
N LEU A 72 -11.15 -3.17 -5.28
CA LEU A 72 -12.11 -3.33 -4.20
C LEU A 72 -12.71 -4.75 -4.11
N CYS A 73 -12.66 -5.53 -5.20
CA CYS A 73 -13.08 -6.92 -5.18
C CYS A 73 -12.19 -7.78 -4.28
N GLU A 74 -12.79 -8.34 -3.22
CA GLU A 74 -12.08 -9.14 -2.20
C GLU A 74 -11.61 -10.52 -2.70
N LYS A 75 -12.21 -11.04 -3.77
CA LYS A 75 -11.89 -12.35 -4.34
C LYS A 75 -10.86 -12.22 -5.45
N ARG A 76 -9.57 -12.11 -5.10
CA ARG A 76 -8.47 -12.25 -6.06
C ARG A 76 -7.71 -13.55 -5.86
N HIS A 77 -7.43 -14.23 -6.96
CA HIS A 77 -6.41 -15.27 -6.98
C HIS A 77 -5.04 -14.59 -6.88
N VAL A 78 -4.40 -14.76 -5.73
CA VAL A 78 -3.06 -14.25 -5.45
C VAL A 78 -2.08 -15.40 -5.64
N ASN A 79 -1.08 -15.21 -6.51
CA ASN A 79 -0.06 -16.22 -6.74
C ASN A 79 0.79 -16.43 -5.46
N PHE A 80 1.62 -17.48 -5.45
CA PHE A 80 2.40 -17.83 -4.27
C PHE A 80 3.37 -16.71 -3.83
N ILE A 81 4.07 -16.10 -4.79
CA ILE A 81 5.07 -15.05 -4.53
C ILE A 81 4.38 -13.82 -3.92
N ASP A 82 3.30 -13.35 -4.55
CA ASP A 82 2.51 -12.23 -4.07
C ASP A 82 1.97 -12.50 -2.66
N ARG A 83 1.50 -13.73 -2.40
CA ARG A 83 1.01 -14.13 -1.08
C ARG A 83 2.14 -14.10 -0.04
N TYR A 84 3.32 -14.57 -0.39
CA TYR A 84 4.50 -14.53 0.48
C TYR A 84 4.90 -13.08 0.80
N VAL A 85 4.96 -12.22 -0.21
CA VAL A 85 5.29 -10.80 -0.08
C VAL A 85 4.25 -10.08 0.79
N LEU A 86 2.96 -10.22 0.46
CA LEU A 86 1.86 -9.63 1.23
C LEU A 86 1.83 -10.10 2.69
N GLY A 87 2.14 -11.39 2.94
CA GLY A 87 2.24 -11.93 4.29
C GLY A 87 3.36 -11.27 5.10
N GLY A 88 4.54 -11.11 4.51
CA GLY A 88 5.66 -10.41 5.15
C GLY A 88 5.33 -8.94 5.47
N LEU A 89 4.70 -8.26 4.52
CA LEU A 89 4.28 -6.86 4.68
C LEU A 89 3.19 -6.69 5.73
N SER A 90 2.25 -7.62 5.82
CA SER A 90 1.23 -7.64 6.87
C SER A 90 1.88 -7.79 8.24
N LEU A 91 2.85 -8.70 8.39
CA LEU A 91 3.62 -8.87 9.62
C LEU A 91 4.38 -7.60 9.99
N CYS A 92 5.04 -6.97 9.02
CA CYS A 92 5.77 -5.73 9.22
C CYS A 92 4.84 -4.60 9.70
N LYS A 93 3.70 -4.38 9.04
CA LYS A 93 2.72 -3.37 9.46
C LYS A 93 2.10 -3.65 10.83
N GLN A 94 1.81 -4.92 11.12
CA GLN A 94 1.30 -5.32 12.43
C GLN A 94 2.33 -5.08 13.53
N PHE A 95 3.60 -5.39 13.27
CA PHE A 95 4.69 -5.13 14.20
C PHE A 95 4.84 -3.63 14.49
N LEU A 96 4.85 -2.78 13.46
CA LEU A 96 4.93 -1.33 13.64
C LEU A 96 3.72 -0.77 14.42
N ARG A 97 2.51 -1.25 14.15
CA ARG A 97 1.29 -0.84 14.89
C ARG A 97 1.25 -1.31 16.34
N ASN A 98 1.96 -2.37 16.68
CA ASN A 98 2.02 -2.86 18.06
C ASN A 98 3.17 -2.20 18.84
N ASN A 99 3.98 -1.38 18.17
CA ASN A 99 5.17 -0.76 18.71
C ASN A 99 5.22 0.71 18.27
N ASP A 100 4.28 1.49 18.79
CA ASP A 100 4.05 2.91 18.44
C ASP A 100 5.24 3.82 18.80
N ASP A 101 6.17 3.32 19.60
CA ASP A 101 7.44 3.92 19.98
C ASP A 101 8.56 3.70 18.94
N LEU A 102 8.36 2.82 17.95
CA LEU A 102 9.29 2.61 16.86
C LEU A 102 9.07 3.64 15.75
N PHE A 103 9.88 4.68 15.74
CA PHE A 103 10.00 5.58 14.60
C PHE A 103 10.95 5.00 13.56
N VAL A 104 10.40 4.47 12.47
CA VAL A 104 11.20 4.12 11.28
C VAL A 104 11.42 5.39 10.47
N THR A 105 12.67 5.88 10.44
CA THR A 105 13.00 7.10 9.72
C THR A 105 13.47 6.80 8.30
N ARG A 106 13.47 7.81 7.42
CA ARG A 106 14.04 7.70 6.07
C ARG A 106 15.55 7.38 6.06
N ALA A 107 16.24 7.49 7.20
CA ALA A 107 17.65 7.14 7.36
C ALA A 107 17.87 5.67 7.75
N ASP A 108 16.81 4.98 8.19
CA ASP A 108 16.77 3.53 8.38
C ASP A 108 16.33 2.79 7.09
N LYS A 109 16.16 3.54 6.00
CA LYS A 109 15.99 3.07 4.62
C LYS A 109 17.31 3.05 3.88
#